data_AF-A0A944AWE1-F1
#
_entry.id   AF-A0A944AWE1-F1
#
_cell.length_a   1.000
_cell.length_b   1.000
_cell.length_c   1.000
_cell.angle_alpha   90.00
_cell.angle_beta   90.00
_cell.angle_gamma   90.00
#
_symmetry.space_group_name_H-M   'P 1'
#
loop_
_entity.id
_entity.type
_entity.pdbx_description
1 polymer ?
#
loop_
_entity_poly.entity_id
_entity_poly.type
_entity_poly.pdbx_seq_one_letter_code
_entity_poly.pdbx_strand_id
1 'polypeptide(L)'
;MKKLSKALSVVLGMVLVLGFFSCQTGTSFKETAATPQKTAGSISYATTTVEKTTYDEAFTNELTKTGDGTVTYASSKTDVATVNASTGEVTIVGAGETTITATVTDSDTYTYATKTASYTLTVTSVVTILEGFVKVTGTTITGNETLSPVSNVFVSGRSLDIPDLIVCDHEVTQKEYTTYCKFGGTQPSSPGVDCGIGDNYPAFLVNWYDAVVYCNLRTIAELGIESCVYSIDGEKDPRKWSGIGGDADSKYCGPDSENTTWDSMAADFKATGYRLPTEAEWEYIARGANSSSYIYSGDSSIDWVAWYKDNSNNKSHKVKTKPKANSLGIYDMSGNVFEFCWDWFGSISPSTEATGSATGTNRVIRGGSFTSWNNEECTVSYREESQTPYDRYVNCGFRVVRNAL
;
A
#
# COMPACT_ATOMS: atom_id res chain seq x y z
N MET A 1 37.72 85.04 3.01
CA MET A 1 36.71 85.91 3.66
C MET A 1 35.59 85.04 4.21
N LYS A 2 35.15 85.25 5.47
CA LYS A 2 34.03 84.53 6.16
C LYS A 2 34.27 83.01 6.35
N LYS A 3 33.78 82.30 7.38
CA LYS A 3 33.35 82.60 8.78
C LYS A 3 33.57 81.27 9.57
N LEU A 4 34.11 81.26 10.80
CA LEU A 4 33.38 81.12 12.09
C LEU A 4 32.22 80.09 12.09
N SER A 5 31.98 79.24 13.10
CA SER A 5 32.68 78.82 14.36
C SER A 5 31.81 77.71 15.08
N LYS A 6 32.03 77.11 16.27
CA LYS A 6 32.89 77.37 17.44
C LYS A 6 32.96 76.16 18.44
N ALA A 7 34.16 75.70 18.83
CA ALA A 7 34.49 75.04 20.14
C ALA A 7 33.83 73.64 20.46
N LEU A 8 34.16 72.90 21.56
CA LEU A 8 34.81 73.27 22.85
C LEU A 8 35.49 72.12 23.64
N SER A 9 36.77 72.30 24.05
CA SER A 9 37.53 71.69 25.18
C SER A 9 37.67 70.13 25.26
N VAL A 10 38.52 69.46 26.07
CA VAL A 10 39.49 69.74 27.18
C VAL A 10 40.77 68.90 26.87
N VAL A 11 41.99 69.41 26.64
CA VAL A 11 43.03 70.05 27.51
C VAL A 11 43.98 69.08 28.26
N LEU A 12 45.29 69.18 27.92
CA LEU A 12 46.52 68.75 28.63
C LEU A 12 46.73 67.25 28.99
N GLY A 13 47.98 66.76 29.15
CA GLY A 13 49.27 67.46 29.06
C GLY A 13 50.48 66.51 28.94
N MET A 14 51.61 67.04 28.45
CA MET A 14 52.81 66.28 28.08
C MET A 14 53.92 66.45 29.14
N VAL A 15 54.42 65.35 29.72
CA VAL A 15 55.69 65.33 30.46
C VAL A 15 56.47 64.05 30.12
N LEU A 16 57.61 64.21 29.44
CA LEU A 16 58.53 63.12 29.13
C LEU A 16 59.55 62.99 30.29
N VAL A 17 59.33 62.06 31.22
CA VAL A 17 60.28 61.81 32.31
C VAL A 17 61.31 60.76 31.87
N LEU A 18 62.52 61.22 31.56
CA LEU A 18 63.69 60.35 31.35
C LEU A 18 64.21 59.80 32.69
N GLY A 19 63.52 58.79 33.22
CA GLY A 19 63.95 58.04 34.39
C GLY A 19 65.02 57.00 34.04
N PHE A 20 66.22 57.15 34.61
CA PHE A 20 67.24 56.09 34.57
C PHE A 20 66.76 54.86 35.36
N PHE A 21 66.34 53.80 34.67
CA PHE A 21 66.14 52.51 35.29
C PHE A 21 67.50 51.83 35.56
N SER A 22 67.88 51.74 36.83
CA SER A 22 68.90 50.79 37.24
C SER A 22 68.36 49.36 37.11
N CYS A 23 69.20 48.45 36.64
CA CYS A 23 68.78 47.05 36.46
C CYS A 23 68.66 46.36 37.83
N GLN A 24 67.42 46.25 38.35
CA GLN A 24 67.09 45.31 39.42
C GLN A 24 66.61 43.99 38.80
N THR A 25 67.54 43.05 38.65
CA THR A 25 67.23 41.67 38.30
C THR A 25 66.47 40.99 39.44
N GLY A 26 65.29 40.41 39.17
CA GLY A 26 64.68 39.43 40.08
C GLY A 26 63.26 39.73 40.60
N THR A 27 62.30 40.00 39.71
CA THR A 27 60.89 39.65 39.97
C THR A 27 60.37 38.77 38.83
N SER A 28 60.29 37.46 39.06
CA SER A 28 59.64 36.54 38.14
C SER A 28 58.13 36.61 38.33
N PHE A 29 57.47 37.38 37.47
CA PHE A 29 56.02 37.30 37.32
C PHE A 29 55.66 35.89 36.83
N LYS A 30 55.17 35.03 37.73
CA LYS A 30 54.47 33.82 37.34
C LYS A 30 53.13 34.22 36.74
N GLU A 31 53.14 34.42 35.42
CA GLU A 31 51.94 34.48 34.61
C GLU A 31 51.22 33.13 34.74
N THR A 32 50.35 33.05 35.74
CA THR A 32 49.54 31.87 36.00
C THR A 32 48.41 31.90 34.99
N ALA A 33 48.65 31.30 33.82
CA ALA A 33 47.69 31.21 32.74
C ALA A 33 46.39 30.58 33.28
N ALA A 34 45.40 31.42 33.53
CA ALA A 34 44.07 30.99 33.94
C ALA A 34 43.42 30.31 32.75
N THR A 35 43.46 28.97 32.71
CA THR A 35 42.73 28.18 31.74
C THR A 35 41.25 28.59 31.79
N PRO A 36 40.65 29.12 30.71
CA PRO A 36 39.28 29.57 30.73
C PRO A 36 38.36 28.39 31.07
N GLN A 37 37.69 28.46 32.23
CA GLN A 37 36.82 27.39 32.68
C GLN A 37 35.54 27.41 31.85
N LYS A 38 35.38 26.40 30.99
CA LYS A 38 34.20 26.22 30.15
C LYS A 38 32.94 26.05 31.01
N THR A 39 31.84 26.66 30.56
CA THR A 39 30.53 26.58 31.24
C THR A 39 29.91 25.21 31.00
N ALA A 40 29.08 24.72 31.93
CA ALA A 40 28.35 23.47 31.73
C ALA A 40 27.22 23.65 30.68
N GLY A 41 27.21 22.79 29.67
CA GLY A 41 26.17 22.73 28.63
C GLY A 41 25.40 21.40 28.63
N SER A 42 24.29 21.36 27.92
CA SER A 42 23.44 20.17 27.78
C SER A 42 22.58 20.21 26.51
N ILE A 43 22.13 19.04 26.06
CA ILE A 43 21.00 18.88 25.13
C ILE A 43 20.00 17.84 25.67
N SER A 44 18.71 18.04 25.39
CA SER A 44 17.63 17.10 25.75
C SER A 44 16.38 17.34 24.90
N TYR A 45 15.65 16.26 24.55
CA TYR A 45 14.28 16.38 24.06
C TYR A 45 13.29 16.33 25.23
N ALA A 46 12.22 17.13 25.16
CA ALA A 46 11.10 17.01 26.10
C ALA A 46 10.19 15.81 25.74
N THR A 47 9.99 15.58 24.44
CA THR A 47 9.19 14.49 23.89
C THR A 47 10.12 13.33 23.51
N THR A 48 10.11 12.25 24.29
CA THR A 48 11.00 11.07 24.09
C THR A 48 10.42 10.00 23.17
N THR A 49 9.12 10.08 22.87
CA THR A 49 8.41 9.19 21.94
C THR A 49 7.52 10.05 21.04
N VAL A 50 7.61 9.85 19.73
CA VAL A 50 6.79 10.54 18.74
C VAL A 50 6.07 9.48 17.91
N GLU A 51 4.75 9.50 17.95
CA GLU A 51 3.89 8.66 17.10
C GLU A 51 3.52 9.44 15.83
N LYS A 52 3.71 8.79 14.68
CA LYS A 52 3.52 9.36 13.34
C LYS A 52 2.92 8.32 12.41
N THR A 53 2.50 8.78 11.23
CA THR A 53 1.95 7.92 10.18
C THR A 53 2.68 8.11 8.84
N THR A 54 2.47 7.19 7.90
CA THR A 54 3.04 7.28 6.54
C THR A 54 2.53 8.45 5.68
N TYR A 55 1.58 9.25 6.18
CA TYR A 55 1.08 10.47 5.52
C TYR A 55 1.41 11.76 6.27
N ASP A 56 2.09 11.68 7.42
CA ASP A 56 2.48 12.88 8.15
C ASP A 56 3.56 13.68 7.40
N GLU A 57 3.37 14.99 7.34
CA GLU A 57 4.38 15.91 6.83
C GLU A 57 5.67 15.86 7.66
N ALA A 58 6.77 16.28 7.02
CA ALA A 58 8.08 16.41 7.66
C ALA A 58 8.01 17.33 8.89
N PHE A 59 8.73 16.98 9.95
CA PHE A 59 8.57 17.60 11.26
C PHE A 59 9.88 17.70 12.04
N THR A 60 9.96 18.65 12.98
CA THR A 60 11.03 18.74 13.97
C THR A 60 10.50 18.37 15.35
N ASN A 61 11.24 17.57 16.12
CA ASN A 61 11.05 17.47 17.57
C ASN A 61 11.93 18.53 18.26
N GLU A 62 11.41 19.25 19.24
CA GLU A 62 12.12 20.41 19.82
C GLU A 62 13.26 19.96 20.75
N LEU A 63 14.50 20.24 20.33
CA LEU A 63 15.69 19.98 21.13
C LEU A 63 16.00 21.19 22.04
N THR A 64 15.80 21.01 23.35
CA THR A 64 16.32 21.95 24.35
C THR A 64 17.84 21.88 24.36
N LYS A 65 18.51 23.03 24.26
CA LYS A 65 19.97 23.16 24.24
C LYS A 65 20.44 24.29 25.16
N THR A 66 21.42 23.99 26.00
CA THR A 66 22.17 25.00 26.77
C THR A 66 23.60 25.08 26.26
N GLY A 67 23.96 26.18 25.60
CA GLY A 67 25.31 26.47 25.08
C GLY A 67 25.38 26.74 23.57
N ASP A 68 26.60 26.99 23.08
CA ASP A 68 26.90 27.44 21.71
C ASP A 68 27.23 26.30 20.72
N GLY A 69 27.85 25.19 21.16
CA GLY A 69 28.29 24.06 20.31
C GLY A 69 27.29 23.58 19.23
N THR A 70 27.80 23.21 18.05
CA THR A 70 26.98 22.77 16.91
C THR A 70 26.32 21.42 17.16
N VAL A 71 25.05 21.28 16.77
CA VAL A 71 24.28 20.03 16.85
C VAL A 71 24.21 19.38 15.48
N THR A 72 24.35 18.05 15.43
CA THR A 72 24.10 17.23 14.24
C THR A 72 23.11 16.12 14.52
N TYR A 73 22.26 15.78 13.54
CA TYR A 73 21.17 14.80 13.68
C TYR A 73 21.37 13.56 12.82
N ALA A 74 20.92 12.39 13.31
CA ALA A 74 20.92 11.12 12.59
C ALA A 74 19.70 10.24 12.94
N SER A 75 19.27 9.38 12.02
CA SER A 75 18.22 8.36 12.19
C SER A 75 18.87 6.97 12.23
N SER A 76 18.40 6.08 13.09
CA SER A 76 18.93 4.70 13.18
C SER A 76 18.43 3.76 12.08
N LYS A 77 17.31 4.10 11.41
CA LYS A 77 16.78 3.42 10.21
C LYS A 77 16.25 4.45 9.22
N THR A 78 17.01 4.70 8.15
CA THR A 78 16.65 5.63 7.07
C THR A 78 15.35 5.27 6.36
N ASP A 79 15.09 3.96 6.27
CA ASP A 79 13.99 3.39 5.49
C ASP A 79 12.63 3.53 6.21
N VAL A 80 12.67 3.89 7.51
CA VAL A 80 11.51 4.34 8.29
C VAL A 80 11.40 5.86 8.22
N ALA A 81 12.49 6.58 8.53
CA ALA A 81 12.56 8.03 8.35
C ALA A 81 14.00 8.52 8.18
N THR A 82 14.19 9.53 7.34
CA THR A 82 15.45 10.28 7.22
C THR A 82 15.39 11.55 8.07
N VAL A 83 16.54 12.14 8.41
CA VAL A 83 16.61 13.42 9.13
C VAL A 83 17.68 14.31 8.53
N ASN A 84 17.35 15.60 8.39
CA ASN A 84 18.29 16.63 7.97
C ASN A 84 19.33 16.84 9.07
N ALA A 85 20.58 16.53 8.74
CA ALA A 85 21.69 16.50 9.70
C ALA A 85 22.01 17.85 10.36
N SER A 86 21.48 18.98 9.88
CA SER A 86 21.69 20.32 10.45
C SER A 86 20.44 20.97 11.06
N THR A 87 19.24 20.69 10.53
CA THR A 87 17.98 21.29 11.06
C THR A 87 17.25 20.40 12.05
N GLY A 88 17.47 19.07 12.03
CA GLY A 88 16.70 18.11 12.82
C GLY A 88 15.30 17.82 12.26
N GLU A 89 15.01 18.31 11.05
CA GLU A 89 13.79 18.03 10.29
C GLU A 89 13.79 16.58 9.81
N VAL A 90 12.78 15.82 10.25
CA VAL A 90 12.59 14.41 9.95
C VAL A 90 11.58 14.26 8.82
N THR A 91 11.93 13.50 7.79
CA THR A 91 11.05 13.12 6.68
C THR A 91 10.71 11.64 6.78
N ILE A 92 9.41 11.32 6.82
CA ILE A 92 8.91 9.94 6.85
C ILE A 92 9.22 9.24 5.52
N VAL A 93 9.62 7.96 5.58
CA VAL A 93 9.95 7.13 4.40
C VAL A 93 9.13 5.85 4.37
N GLY A 94 8.88 5.24 5.52
CA GLY A 94 8.15 3.97 5.62
C GLY A 94 7.66 3.67 7.03
N ALA A 95 6.78 2.67 7.16
CA ALA A 95 6.28 2.23 8.46
C ALA A 95 7.35 1.45 9.25
N GLY A 96 7.30 1.54 10.58
CA GLY A 96 8.23 0.91 11.51
C GLY A 96 8.70 1.85 12.61
N GLU A 97 9.70 1.44 13.37
CA GLU A 97 10.26 2.21 14.49
C GLU A 97 11.71 2.62 14.19
N THR A 98 12.07 3.89 14.40
CA THR A 98 13.45 4.41 14.31
C THR A 98 13.80 5.28 15.51
N THR A 99 15.09 5.51 15.75
CA THR A 99 15.58 6.40 16.80
C THR A 99 16.24 7.61 16.16
N ILE A 100 15.71 8.80 16.43
CA ILE A 100 16.33 10.06 15.99
C ILE A 100 17.25 10.55 17.11
N THR A 101 18.52 10.79 16.79
CA THR A 101 19.55 11.20 17.76
C THR A 101 20.18 12.53 17.35
N ALA A 102 20.15 13.49 18.26
CA ALA A 102 20.95 14.70 18.21
C ALA A 102 22.28 14.48 18.95
N THR A 103 23.38 14.94 18.36
CA THR A 103 24.73 14.92 18.93
C THR A 103 25.30 16.33 18.97
N VAL A 104 25.96 16.71 20.07
CA VAL A 104 26.64 18.01 20.23
C VAL A 104 28.08 17.81 20.70
N THR A 105 29.00 18.58 20.14
CA THR A 105 30.41 18.59 20.57
C THR A 105 30.67 19.71 21.57
N ASP A 106 31.67 19.53 22.43
CA ASP A 106 32.20 20.63 23.25
C ASP A 106 32.68 21.78 22.34
N SER A 107 32.46 23.01 22.78
CA SER A 107 32.97 24.22 22.13
C SER A 107 34.11 24.80 22.97
N ASP A 108 34.67 25.95 22.58
CA ASP A 108 35.62 26.67 23.43
C ASP A 108 34.98 27.36 24.63
N THR A 109 33.67 27.58 24.62
CA THR A 109 32.93 28.23 25.72
C THR A 109 32.23 27.25 26.66
N TYR A 110 31.80 26.08 26.15
CA TYR A 110 30.97 25.10 26.87
C TYR A 110 31.53 23.68 26.81
N THR A 111 31.47 22.99 27.95
CA THR A 111 31.64 21.53 28.06
C THR A 111 30.27 20.90 28.28
N TYR A 112 29.86 19.99 27.40
CA TYR A 112 28.53 19.38 27.44
C TYR A 112 28.53 18.14 28.35
N ALA A 113 27.71 18.18 29.40
CA ALA A 113 27.48 17.04 30.30
C ALA A 113 26.67 15.94 29.58
N THR A 114 25.69 16.35 28.78
CA THR A 114 24.91 15.48 27.89
C THR A 114 25.28 15.82 26.45
N LYS A 115 26.00 14.90 25.77
CA LYS A 115 26.48 15.09 24.39
C LYS A 115 25.59 14.47 23.32
N THR A 116 24.66 13.60 23.72
CA THR A 116 23.67 12.98 22.85
C THR A 116 22.31 13.01 23.52
N ALA A 117 21.27 13.33 22.75
CA ALA A 117 19.88 13.20 23.15
C ALA A 117 19.11 12.49 22.03
N SER A 118 18.16 11.63 22.38
CA SER A 118 17.45 10.80 21.41
C SER A 118 15.96 10.70 21.75
N TYR A 119 15.15 10.40 20.73
CA TYR A 119 13.75 9.99 20.89
C TYR A 119 13.41 8.85 19.93
N THR A 120 12.42 8.03 20.32
CA THR A 120 11.85 7.01 19.45
C THR A 120 10.79 7.64 18.56
N LEU A 121 10.81 7.30 17.27
CA LEU A 121 9.81 7.64 16.28
C LEU A 121 9.15 6.34 15.81
N THR A 122 7.86 6.19 16.11
CA THR A 122 7.01 5.12 15.60
C THR A 122 6.24 5.65 14.39
N VAL A 123 6.31 4.96 13.26
CA VAL A 123 5.55 5.27 12.04
C VAL A 123 4.59 4.14 11.76
N THR A 124 3.29 4.38 11.95
CA THR A 124 2.24 3.42 11.56
C THR A 124 1.84 3.63 10.10
N SER A 125 1.63 2.53 9.37
CA SER A 125 1.07 2.62 8.02
C SER A 125 -0.40 3.04 8.08
N VAL A 126 -0.79 4.11 7.39
CA VAL A 126 -2.23 4.33 7.13
C VAL A 126 -2.59 3.63 5.84
N VAL A 127 -3.53 2.68 5.92
CA VAL A 127 -4.13 2.11 4.72
C VAL A 127 -5.25 3.02 4.25
N THR A 128 -4.92 3.98 3.38
CA THR A 128 -5.94 4.78 2.68
C THR A 128 -6.82 3.84 1.87
N ILE A 129 -8.10 3.79 2.25
CA ILE A 129 -9.14 3.07 1.53
C ILE A 129 -9.66 4.04 0.46
N LEU A 130 -9.49 3.67 -0.81
CA LEU A 130 -9.99 4.47 -1.93
C LEU A 130 -11.52 4.36 -2.05
N GLU A 131 -12.15 5.31 -2.73
CA GLU A 131 -13.55 5.18 -3.11
C GLU A 131 -13.76 3.90 -3.93
N GLY A 132 -14.82 3.15 -3.63
CA GLY A 132 -15.07 1.83 -4.23
C GLY A 132 -14.34 0.66 -3.56
N PHE A 133 -13.64 0.88 -2.44
CA PHE A 133 -13.02 -0.19 -1.65
C PHE A 133 -13.51 -0.22 -0.20
N VAL A 134 -13.40 -1.39 0.43
CA VAL A 134 -13.64 -1.59 1.88
C VAL A 134 -12.47 -2.35 2.51
N LYS A 135 -12.21 -2.13 3.81
CA LYS A 135 -11.32 -3.00 4.58
C LYS A 135 -12.11 -4.18 5.13
N VAL A 136 -11.58 -5.38 4.91
CA VAL A 136 -12.06 -6.65 5.48
C VAL A 136 -10.99 -7.15 6.43
N THR A 137 -11.35 -7.37 7.70
CA THR A 137 -10.45 -7.98 8.69
C THR A 137 -10.23 -9.45 8.37
N GLY A 138 -9.00 -9.93 8.51
CA GLY A 138 -8.61 -11.32 8.28
C GLY A 138 -9.01 -12.26 9.42
N THR A 139 -8.81 -13.56 9.19
CA THR A 139 -9.03 -14.60 10.21
C THR A 139 -8.32 -15.91 9.84
N THR A 140 -7.98 -16.71 10.84
CA THR A 140 -7.69 -18.13 10.63
C THR A 140 -9.01 -18.89 10.46
N ILE A 141 -9.13 -19.68 9.39
CA ILE A 141 -10.20 -20.64 9.14
C ILE A 141 -9.63 -22.04 9.35
N THR A 142 -10.32 -22.91 10.08
CA THR A 142 -9.77 -24.20 10.55
C THR A 142 -10.35 -25.43 9.84
N GLY A 143 -11.39 -25.25 9.01
CA GLY A 143 -12.16 -26.33 8.38
C GLY A 143 -13.21 -26.96 9.31
N ASN A 144 -13.36 -26.46 10.55
CA ASN A 144 -14.32 -26.97 11.54
C ASN A 144 -15.58 -26.08 11.62
N GLU A 145 -15.67 -25.05 10.79
CA GLU A 145 -16.74 -24.07 10.79
C GLU A 145 -18.03 -24.66 10.19
N THR A 146 -19.13 -24.64 10.95
CA THR A 146 -20.45 -25.10 10.49
C THR A 146 -21.08 -24.08 9.53
N LEU A 147 -20.63 -24.08 8.29
CA LEU A 147 -21.04 -23.13 7.26
C LEU A 147 -22.31 -23.59 6.52
N SER A 148 -23.18 -22.62 6.26
CA SER A 148 -24.36 -22.74 5.38
C SER A 148 -24.26 -21.66 4.30
N PRO A 149 -24.32 -22.01 3.01
CA PRO A 149 -24.21 -23.36 2.44
C PRO A 149 -22.84 -23.98 2.78
N VAL A 150 -22.72 -25.30 2.72
CA VAL A 150 -21.47 -26.01 3.05
C VAL A 150 -20.34 -25.57 2.12
N SER A 151 -19.15 -25.33 2.67
CA SER A 151 -17.99 -24.92 1.87
C SER A 151 -17.33 -26.13 1.18
N ASN A 152 -16.97 -25.95 -0.09
CA ASN A 152 -16.06 -26.85 -0.81
C ASN A 152 -14.58 -26.42 -0.68
N VAL A 153 -14.32 -25.29 0.00
CA VAL A 153 -13.00 -24.64 0.11
C VAL A 153 -12.47 -24.73 1.54
N PHE A 154 -13.31 -24.45 2.52
CA PHE A 154 -13.03 -24.54 3.96
C PHE A 154 -13.36 -25.94 4.47
N VAL A 155 -12.62 -26.94 3.97
CA VAL A 155 -12.85 -28.36 4.26
C VAL A 155 -12.16 -28.81 5.55
N SER A 156 -12.75 -29.79 6.25
CA SER A 156 -12.25 -30.28 7.53
C SER A 156 -10.77 -30.69 7.49
N GLY A 157 -9.96 -30.04 8.34
CA GLY A 157 -8.51 -30.24 8.43
C GLY A 157 -7.67 -29.29 7.57
N ARG A 158 -8.27 -28.48 6.68
CA ARG A 158 -7.57 -27.42 5.93
C ARG A 158 -7.55 -26.14 6.77
N SER A 159 -6.41 -25.85 7.40
CA SER A 159 -6.21 -24.58 8.11
C SER A 159 -5.68 -23.51 7.14
N LEU A 160 -6.30 -22.33 7.12
CA LEU A 160 -5.98 -21.22 6.22
C LEU A 160 -5.96 -19.90 6.98
N ASP A 161 -4.89 -19.13 6.86
CA ASP A 161 -4.84 -17.76 7.38
C ASP A 161 -5.23 -16.77 6.26
N ILE A 162 -6.40 -16.16 6.39
CA ILE A 162 -6.84 -15.06 5.53
C ILE A 162 -6.29 -13.76 6.13
N PRO A 163 -5.51 -12.95 5.39
CA PRO A 163 -4.97 -11.69 5.88
C PRO A 163 -6.05 -10.60 5.96
N ASP A 164 -5.73 -9.46 6.60
CA ASP A 164 -6.51 -8.24 6.41
C ASP A 164 -6.40 -7.79 4.94
N LEU A 165 -7.54 -7.50 4.31
CA LEU A 165 -7.65 -7.15 2.89
C LEU A 165 -8.28 -5.77 2.70
N ILE A 166 -7.88 -5.08 1.64
CA ILE A 166 -8.62 -4.00 1.01
C ILE A 166 -9.24 -4.57 -0.27
N VAL A 167 -10.58 -4.59 -0.32
CA VAL A 167 -11.37 -5.32 -1.32
C VAL A 167 -12.19 -4.35 -2.14
N CYS A 168 -12.19 -4.48 -3.46
CA CYS A 168 -13.06 -3.71 -4.34
C CYS A 168 -14.52 -4.10 -4.07
N ASP A 169 -15.36 -3.10 -3.75
CA ASP A 169 -16.73 -3.32 -3.28
C ASP A 169 -17.72 -3.67 -4.41
N HIS A 170 -17.20 -3.81 -5.63
CA HIS A 170 -17.85 -4.21 -6.88
C HIS A 170 -16.88 -4.96 -7.81
N GLU A 171 -17.41 -5.58 -8.86
CA GLU A 171 -16.63 -6.09 -10.01
C GLU A 171 -15.90 -4.92 -10.70
N VAL A 172 -14.68 -5.14 -11.23
CA VAL A 172 -13.95 -4.10 -11.96
C VAL A 172 -14.77 -3.64 -13.17
N THR A 173 -15.02 -2.34 -13.26
CA THR A 173 -15.90 -1.78 -14.28
C THR A 173 -15.23 -1.63 -15.66
N GLN A 174 -16.03 -1.52 -16.72
CA GLN A 174 -15.54 -1.24 -18.07
C GLN A 174 -14.72 0.05 -18.13
N LYS A 175 -15.06 1.08 -17.35
CA LYS A 175 -14.28 2.33 -17.25
C LYS A 175 -12.94 2.15 -16.56
N GLU A 176 -12.91 1.47 -15.42
CA GLU A 176 -11.66 1.22 -14.70
C GLU A 176 -10.74 0.34 -15.53
N TYR A 177 -11.26 -0.75 -16.09
CA TYR A 177 -10.50 -1.65 -16.95
C TYR A 177 -9.87 -0.90 -18.12
N THR A 178 -10.66 -0.11 -18.86
CA THR A 178 -10.17 0.72 -19.97
C THR A 178 -9.32 1.93 -19.54
N THR A 179 -9.16 2.19 -18.24
CA THR A 179 -8.18 3.18 -17.76
C THR A 179 -6.75 2.67 -17.95
N TYR A 180 -6.48 1.40 -17.64
CA TYR A 180 -5.13 0.80 -17.69
C TYR A 180 -4.93 -0.20 -18.84
N CYS A 181 -5.96 -0.95 -19.20
CA CYS A 181 -5.91 -2.04 -20.17
C CYS A 181 -6.72 -1.73 -21.44
N LYS A 182 -6.57 -2.60 -22.43
CA LYS A 182 -7.46 -2.69 -23.60
C LYS A 182 -8.11 -4.08 -23.62
N PHE A 183 -9.29 -4.22 -24.22
CA PHE A 183 -9.82 -5.54 -24.52
C PHE A 183 -8.98 -6.18 -25.63
N GLY A 184 -8.53 -7.42 -25.43
CA GLY A 184 -7.59 -8.09 -26.35
C GLY A 184 -8.19 -8.65 -27.64
N GLY A 185 -9.46 -8.39 -27.94
CA GLY A 185 -10.17 -8.91 -29.11
C GLY A 185 -11.53 -8.25 -29.29
N THR A 186 -12.60 -9.05 -29.28
CA THR A 186 -13.98 -8.52 -29.14
C THR A 186 -14.09 -7.73 -27.83
N GLN A 187 -14.75 -6.58 -27.86
CA GLN A 187 -14.98 -5.72 -26.70
C GLN A 187 -16.48 -5.52 -26.43
N PRO A 188 -16.90 -5.05 -25.24
CA PRO A 188 -18.32 -4.79 -24.93
C PRO A 188 -19.06 -3.86 -25.91
N SER A 189 -18.33 -3.05 -26.69
CA SER A 189 -18.86 -2.16 -27.74
C SER A 189 -18.83 -2.74 -29.16
N SER A 190 -18.39 -3.99 -29.34
CA SER A 190 -18.32 -4.65 -30.65
C SER A 190 -19.72 -4.95 -31.22
N PRO A 191 -19.95 -4.78 -32.54
CA PRO A 191 -21.22 -5.15 -33.17
C PRO A 191 -21.61 -6.62 -32.89
N GLY A 192 -22.83 -6.83 -32.42
CA GLY A 192 -23.35 -8.14 -32.03
C GLY A 192 -23.14 -8.51 -30.56
N VAL A 193 -22.34 -7.75 -29.80
CA VAL A 193 -22.30 -7.85 -28.34
C VAL A 193 -23.42 -7.00 -27.76
N ASP A 194 -24.36 -7.63 -27.06
CA ASP A 194 -25.49 -6.96 -26.41
C ASP A 194 -25.65 -7.42 -24.95
N CYS A 195 -24.51 -7.55 -24.25
CA CYS A 195 -24.40 -8.12 -22.90
C CYS A 195 -24.21 -7.07 -21.79
N GLY A 196 -24.36 -5.77 -22.09
CA GLY A 196 -24.18 -4.65 -21.15
C GLY A 196 -22.99 -3.76 -21.54
N ILE A 197 -23.21 -2.45 -21.64
CA ILE A 197 -22.21 -1.51 -22.16
C ILE A 197 -22.26 -0.16 -21.44
N GLY A 198 -21.09 0.34 -21.06
CA GLY A 198 -20.89 1.69 -20.53
C GLY A 198 -20.17 1.68 -19.18
N ASP A 199 -19.75 2.87 -18.75
CA ASP A 199 -18.78 3.10 -17.68
C ASP A 199 -18.85 2.15 -16.47
N ASN A 200 -20.05 1.96 -15.91
CA ASN A 200 -20.29 1.24 -14.65
C ASN A 200 -20.79 -0.20 -14.82
N TYR A 201 -20.80 -0.77 -16.03
CA TYR A 201 -20.99 -2.22 -16.23
C TYR A 201 -19.69 -2.96 -15.88
N PRO A 202 -19.73 -4.24 -15.47
CA PRO A 202 -18.52 -5.02 -15.24
C PRO A 202 -17.71 -5.22 -16.54
N ALA A 203 -16.39 -5.30 -16.40
CA ALA A 203 -15.47 -5.64 -17.46
C ALA A 203 -15.56 -7.15 -17.77
N PHE A 204 -16.26 -7.48 -18.85
CA PHE A 204 -16.30 -8.81 -19.46
C PHE A 204 -15.63 -8.78 -20.84
N LEU A 205 -15.50 -9.95 -21.51
CA LEU A 205 -14.61 -10.17 -22.65
C LEU A 205 -13.13 -9.89 -22.29
N VAL A 206 -12.78 -10.26 -21.06
CA VAL A 206 -11.42 -10.33 -20.53
C VAL A 206 -11.09 -11.78 -20.21
N ASN A 207 -9.81 -12.14 -20.26
CA ASN A 207 -9.30 -13.44 -19.82
C ASN A 207 -8.52 -13.32 -18.51
N TRP A 208 -8.02 -14.42 -17.97
CA TRP A 208 -7.29 -14.40 -16.70
C TRP A 208 -5.97 -13.63 -16.80
N TYR A 209 -5.27 -13.75 -17.94
CA TYR A 209 -4.04 -13.00 -18.22
C TYR A 209 -4.29 -11.48 -18.29
N ASP A 210 -5.43 -11.02 -18.82
CA ASP A 210 -5.85 -9.61 -18.84
C ASP A 210 -6.05 -9.04 -17.44
N ALA A 211 -6.61 -9.84 -16.53
CA ALA A 211 -6.89 -9.43 -15.17
C ALA A 211 -5.61 -9.25 -14.34
N VAL A 212 -4.62 -10.13 -14.48
CA VAL A 212 -3.31 -9.99 -13.80
C VAL A 212 -2.46 -8.85 -14.40
N VAL A 213 -2.57 -8.58 -15.71
CA VAL A 213 -2.00 -7.37 -16.33
C VAL A 213 -2.63 -6.10 -15.75
N TYR A 214 -3.95 -6.05 -15.64
CA TYR A 214 -4.66 -4.93 -15.02
C TYR A 214 -4.20 -4.70 -13.57
N CYS A 215 -4.10 -5.77 -12.77
CA CYS A 215 -3.66 -5.70 -11.39
C CYS A 215 -2.28 -5.04 -11.23
N ASN A 216 -1.28 -5.48 -12.00
CA ASN A 216 0.05 -4.89 -11.94
C ASN A 216 0.09 -3.47 -12.55
N LEU A 217 -0.60 -3.19 -13.67
CA LEU A 217 -0.63 -1.84 -14.26
C LEU A 217 -1.29 -0.81 -13.34
N ARG A 218 -2.41 -1.16 -12.70
CA ARG A 218 -3.06 -0.32 -11.68
C ARG A 218 -2.14 -0.11 -10.48
N THR A 219 -1.43 -1.15 -10.05
CA THR A 219 -0.44 -1.07 -8.97
C THR A 219 0.70 -0.12 -9.31
N ILE A 220 1.30 -0.23 -10.51
CA ILE A 220 2.38 0.69 -10.95
C ILE A 220 1.90 2.15 -10.94
N ALA A 221 0.65 2.41 -11.34
CA ALA A 221 0.09 3.75 -11.42
C ALA A 221 -0.32 4.37 -10.06
N GLU A 222 -0.84 3.56 -9.12
CA GLU A 222 -1.39 4.05 -7.85
C GLU A 222 -0.44 3.84 -6.64
N LEU A 223 0.41 2.82 -6.67
CA LEU A 223 1.20 2.34 -5.52
C LEU A 223 2.70 2.18 -5.84
N GLY A 224 3.08 2.20 -7.12
CA GLY A 224 4.46 2.02 -7.58
C GLY A 224 4.82 0.56 -7.89
N ILE A 225 5.88 0.38 -8.68
CA ILE A 225 6.26 -0.95 -9.20
C ILE A 225 6.61 -1.96 -8.10
N GLU A 226 7.19 -1.53 -6.98
CA GLU A 226 7.62 -2.48 -5.94
C GLU A 226 6.47 -3.20 -5.25
N SER A 227 5.29 -2.58 -5.19
CA SER A 227 4.06 -3.20 -4.68
C SER A 227 3.48 -4.29 -5.59
N CYS A 228 3.95 -4.46 -6.83
CA CYS A 228 3.37 -5.41 -7.77
C CYS A 228 3.49 -6.86 -7.26
N VAL A 229 2.36 -7.58 -7.33
CA VAL A 229 2.23 -8.96 -6.87
C VAL A 229 2.78 -9.93 -7.90
N TYR A 230 2.47 -9.72 -9.18
CA TYR A 230 2.81 -10.69 -10.25
C TYR A 230 4.16 -10.39 -10.90
N SER A 231 4.84 -11.43 -11.39
CA SER A 231 6.05 -11.28 -12.21
C SER A 231 6.28 -12.48 -13.14
N ILE A 232 6.92 -12.21 -14.27
CA ILE A 232 7.44 -13.21 -15.20
C ILE A 232 8.96 -13.02 -15.25
N ASP A 233 9.72 -14.11 -15.02
CA ASP A 233 11.20 -14.09 -14.90
C ASP A 233 11.76 -13.02 -13.93
N GLY A 234 10.97 -12.66 -12.90
CA GLY A 234 11.29 -11.63 -11.91
C GLY A 234 10.99 -10.20 -12.33
N GLU A 235 10.56 -9.95 -13.58
CA GLU A 235 10.12 -8.65 -14.03
C GLU A 235 8.68 -8.38 -13.59
N LYS A 236 8.46 -7.29 -12.85
CA LYS A 236 7.16 -6.87 -12.30
C LYS A 236 6.32 -6.06 -13.30
N ASP A 237 6.95 -5.38 -14.27
CA ASP A 237 6.26 -4.49 -15.22
C ASP A 237 5.66 -5.28 -16.41
N PRO A 238 4.33 -5.37 -16.54
CA PRO A 238 3.70 -6.15 -17.62
C PRO A 238 4.11 -5.68 -19.01
N ARG A 239 4.43 -4.38 -19.17
CA ARG A 239 4.77 -3.75 -20.45
C ARG A 239 6.04 -4.30 -21.09
N LYS A 240 6.79 -5.15 -20.37
CA LYS A 240 8.01 -5.84 -20.80
C LYS A 240 7.83 -7.37 -20.89
N TRP A 241 6.69 -7.93 -20.46
CA TRP A 241 6.45 -9.37 -20.49
C TRP A 241 6.34 -9.90 -21.93
N SER A 242 6.94 -11.05 -22.18
CA SER A 242 6.90 -11.68 -23.51
C SER A 242 5.46 -12.06 -23.88
N GLY A 243 4.99 -11.64 -25.06
CA GLY A 243 3.64 -11.94 -25.54
C GLY A 243 2.53 -10.99 -25.05
N ILE A 244 2.84 -9.89 -24.37
CA ILE A 244 1.82 -8.88 -24.02
C ILE A 244 1.32 -8.13 -25.27
N GLY A 245 0.00 -7.96 -25.39
CA GLY A 245 -0.63 -7.27 -26.52
C GLY A 245 -0.82 -5.77 -26.26
N GLY A 246 0.06 -4.92 -26.79
CA GLY A 246 -0.08 -3.45 -26.70
C GLY A 246 -0.98 -2.83 -27.79
N ASP A 247 -1.28 -1.54 -27.66
CA ASP A 247 -1.87 -0.70 -28.72
C ASP A 247 -1.20 0.70 -28.81
N ALA A 248 -1.74 1.56 -29.67
CA ALA A 248 -1.20 2.90 -29.92
C ALA A 248 -1.38 3.89 -28.76
N ASP A 249 -2.38 3.66 -27.89
CA ASP A 249 -2.68 4.50 -26.73
C ASP A 249 -1.93 4.02 -25.47
N SER A 250 -0.94 3.13 -25.64
CA SER A 250 -0.16 2.50 -24.57
C SER A 250 -1.03 1.74 -23.56
N LYS A 251 -2.07 1.07 -24.05
CA LYS A 251 -2.88 0.14 -23.26
C LYS A 251 -2.57 -1.31 -23.66
N TYR A 252 -2.78 -2.22 -22.72
CA TYR A 252 -2.27 -3.60 -22.82
C TYR A 252 -3.33 -4.65 -22.48
N CYS A 253 -3.14 -5.85 -23.02
CA CYS A 253 -3.91 -7.06 -22.73
C CYS A 253 -2.95 -8.27 -22.64
N GLY A 254 -3.38 -9.34 -21.99
CA GLY A 254 -2.68 -10.64 -22.03
C GLY A 254 -2.79 -11.32 -23.40
N PRO A 255 -2.00 -12.39 -23.63
CA PRO A 255 -2.11 -13.21 -24.85
C PRO A 255 -3.49 -13.87 -24.97
N ASP A 256 -3.82 -14.32 -26.18
CA ASP A 256 -5.09 -14.93 -26.59
C ASP A 256 -4.97 -16.43 -26.91
N SER A 257 -3.86 -17.05 -26.49
CA SER A 257 -3.57 -18.48 -26.65
C SER A 257 -2.91 -19.06 -25.39
N GLU A 258 -2.83 -20.40 -25.33
CA GLU A 258 -2.01 -21.14 -24.35
C GLU A 258 -0.60 -20.55 -24.26
N ASN A 259 -0.11 -20.31 -23.04
CA ASN A 259 1.19 -19.68 -22.82
C ASN A 259 1.82 -20.12 -21.49
N THR A 260 2.64 -21.17 -21.55
CA THR A 260 3.26 -21.79 -20.38
C THR A 260 4.15 -20.84 -19.55
N THR A 261 4.69 -19.77 -20.13
CA THR A 261 5.41 -18.72 -19.40
C THR A 261 4.48 -17.88 -18.53
N TRP A 262 3.25 -17.61 -18.99
CA TRP A 262 2.23 -16.89 -18.21
C TRP A 262 1.53 -17.80 -17.21
N ASP A 263 1.32 -19.07 -17.56
CA ASP A 263 0.78 -20.08 -16.64
C ASP A 263 1.71 -20.34 -15.44
N SER A 264 3.02 -20.19 -15.65
CA SER A 264 4.07 -20.34 -14.64
C SER A 264 4.46 -19.03 -13.92
N MET A 265 3.67 -17.94 -14.07
CA MET A 265 4.03 -16.65 -13.48
C MET A 265 4.07 -16.70 -11.93
N ALA A 266 5.01 -15.97 -11.34
CA ALA A 266 5.18 -15.90 -9.90
C ALA A 266 4.28 -14.83 -9.28
N ALA A 267 3.75 -15.09 -8.08
CA ALA A 267 2.92 -14.16 -7.32
C ALA A 267 3.46 -14.02 -5.89
N ASP A 268 3.88 -12.81 -5.50
CA ASP A 268 4.22 -12.49 -4.11
C ASP A 268 2.96 -12.04 -3.34
N PHE A 269 2.30 -12.99 -2.68
CA PHE A 269 1.14 -12.73 -1.84
C PHE A 269 1.43 -11.90 -0.57
N LYS A 270 2.69 -11.48 -0.32
CA LYS A 270 3.04 -10.50 0.72
C LYS A 270 3.11 -9.07 0.19
N ALA A 271 3.18 -8.87 -1.12
CA ALA A 271 3.21 -7.54 -1.73
C ALA A 271 1.88 -6.78 -1.51
N THR A 272 1.94 -5.46 -1.56
CA THR A 272 0.83 -4.56 -1.16
C THR A 272 -0.04 -4.08 -2.31
N GLY A 273 0.25 -4.51 -3.54
CA GLY A 273 -0.46 -4.15 -4.76
C GLY A 273 -1.76 -4.91 -4.98
N TYR A 274 -2.48 -4.49 -6.02
CA TYR A 274 -3.68 -5.16 -6.48
C TYR A 274 -3.36 -6.54 -7.05
N ARG A 275 -4.28 -7.46 -6.82
CA ARG A 275 -4.26 -8.84 -7.30
C ARG A 275 -5.69 -9.38 -7.40
N LEU A 276 -5.85 -10.49 -8.11
CA LEU A 276 -7.01 -11.35 -7.94
C LEU A 276 -7.06 -11.88 -6.50
N PRO A 277 -8.27 -12.10 -5.93
CA PRO A 277 -8.39 -12.87 -4.69
C PRO A 277 -7.99 -14.33 -4.94
N THR A 278 -7.53 -15.03 -3.91
CA THR A 278 -7.57 -16.49 -3.93
C THR A 278 -9.01 -16.98 -3.78
N GLU A 279 -9.29 -18.21 -4.14
CA GLU A 279 -10.62 -18.80 -3.98
C GLU A 279 -11.08 -18.82 -2.49
N ALA A 280 -10.13 -18.97 -1.57
CA ALA A 280 -10.38 -18.92 -0.13
C ALA A 280 -10.74 -17.50 0.34
N GLU A 281 -10.02 -16.48 -0.14
CA GLU A 281 -10.35 -15.09 0.14
C GLU A 281 -11.72 -14.71 -0.46
N TRP A 282 -11.97 -15.12 -1.71
CA TRP A 282 -13.23 -14.85 -2.41
C TRP A 282 -14.44 -15.41 -1.63
N GLU A 283 -14.38 -16.66 -1.16
CA GLU A 283 -15.49 -17.24 -0.39
C GLU A 283 -15.65 -16.60 0.99
N TYR A 284 -14.55 -16.23 1.65
CA TYR A 284 -14.60 -15.52 2.93
C TYR A 284 -15.27 -14.14 2.78
N ILE A 285 -14.92 -13.41 1.73
CA ILE A 285 -15.54 -12.14 1.34
C ILE A 285 -17.02 -12.35 1.00
N ALA A 286 -17.36 -13.37 0.20
CA ALA A 286 -18.72 -13.65 -0.24
C ALA A 286 -19.66 -14.02 0.92
N ARG A 287 -19.15 -14.70 1.96
CA ARG A 287 -19.88 -14.99 3.20
C ARG A 287 -20.01 -13.78 4.15
N GLY A 288 -19.42 -12.64 3.79
CA GLY A 288 -19.38 -11.43 4.61
C GLY A 288 -18.45 -11.60 5.82
N ALA A 289 -17.20 -12.00 5.58
CA ALA A 289 -16.21 -12.32 6.61
C ALA A 289 -16.69 -13.40 7.60
N ASN A 290 -17.42 -14.40 7.08
CA ASN A 290 -18.14 -15.43 7.85
C ASN A 290 -19.16 -14.87 8.88
N SER A 291 -19.60 -13.61 8.77
CA SER A 291 -20.60 -13.01 9.66
C SER A 291 -22.05 -13.40 9.33
N SER A 292 -22.27 -14.28 8.33
CA SER A 292 -23.60 -14.66 7.85
C SER A 292 -23.67 -16.11 7.36
N SER A 293 -24.88 -16.67 7.35
CA SER A 293 -25.21 -18.02 6.88
C SER A 293 -26.12 -18.01 5.63
N TYR A 294 -26.06 -16.91 4.88
CA TYR A 294 -26.87 -16.69 3.68
C TYR A 294 -26.44 -17.58 2.50
N ILE A 295 -27.40 -17.94 1.66
CA ILE A 295 -27.17 -18.79 0.47
C ILE A 295 -26.40 -18.02 -0.63
N TYR A 296 -26.71 -16.74 -0.78
CA TYR A 296 -26.07 -15.79 -1.69
C TYR A 296 -25.41 -14.68 -0.88
N SER A 297 -24.57 -13.85 -1.49
CA SER A 297 -23.82 -12.83 -0.75
C SER A 297 -24.72 -11.69 -0.26
N GLY A 298 -25.21 -11.79 0.98
CA GLY A 298 -26.04 -10.79 1.66
C GLY A 298 -27.52 -11.13 1.82
N ASP A 299 -28.02 -12.20 1.18
CA ASP A 299 -29.39 -12.70 1.38
C ASP A 299 -29.51 -14.19 0.99
N SER A 300 -30.55 -14.88 1.47
CA SER A 300 -30.91 -16.23 1.01
C SER A 300 -31.95 -16.24 -0.13
N SER A 301 -32.43 -15.07 -0.56
CA SER A 301 -33.27 -14.87 -1.73
C SER A 301 -32.49 -14.11 -2.82
N ILE A 302 -32.24 -14.81 -3.93
CA ILE A 302 -31.33 -14.42 -5.00
C ILE A 302 -31.63 -13.04 -5.63
N ASP A 303 -32.91 -12.67 -5.78
CA ASP A 303 -33.32 -11.43 -6.44
C ASP A 303 -32.82 -10.14 -5.78
N TRP A 304 -32.57 -10.17 -4.45
CA TRP A 304 -32.10 -9.02 -3.69
C TRP A 304 -30.62 -8.69 -3.92
N VAL A 305 -29.83 -9.67 -4.40
CA VAL A 305 -28.36 -9.60 -4.43
C VAL A 305 -27.74 -9.95 -5.78
N ALA A 306 -28.44 -10.69 -6.65
CA ALA A 306 -27.82 -11.26 -7.86
C ALA A 306 -28.59 -11.01 -9.16
N TRP A 307 -27.88 -10.49 -10.17
CA TRP A 307 -28.35 -10.46 -11.54
C TRP A 307 -28.08 -11.82 -12.20
N TYR A 308 -29.11 -12.63 -12.37
CA TYR A 308 -29.01 -14.01 -12.87
C TYR A 308 -30.01 -14.25 -14.01
N LYS A 309 -30.01 -15.44 -14.62
CA LYS A 309 -30.74 -15.72 -15.87
C LYS A 309 -32.17 -15.16 -15.96
N ASP A 310 -32.99 -15.34 -14.93
CA ASP A 310 -34.41 -14.97 -14.98
C ASP A 310 -34.66 -13.46 -14.90
N ASN A 311 -33.80 -12.72 -14.16
CA ASN A 311 -33.99 -11.30 -13.89
C ASN A 311 -33.05 -10.38 -14.69
N SER A 312 -32.00 -10.92 -15.31
CA SER A 312 -30.98 -10.15 -16.04
C SER A 312 -31.39 -9.69 -17.44
N ASN A 313 -32.35 -10.38 -18.07
CA ASN A 313 -32.65 -10.29 -19.51
C ASN A 313 -31.47 -10.68 -20.43
N ASN A 314 -30.58 -11.58 -19.97
CA ASN A 314 -29.36 -12.05 -20.65
C ASN A 314 -28.26 -10.98 -20.80
N LYS A 315 -28.16 -10.03 -19.87
CA LYS A 315 -27.15 -8.98 -19.86
C LYS A 315 -26.58 -8.77 -18.46
N SER A 316 -25.30 -8.43 -18.38
CA SER A 316 -24.76 -7.79 -17.17
C SER A 316 -25.50 -6.48 -16.93
N HIS A 317 -25.52 -6.05 -15.67
CA HIS A 317 -26.06 -4.77 -15.24
C HIS A 317 -24.94 -3.89 -14.69
N LYS A 318 -25.27 -2.63 -14.43
CA LYS A 318 -24.33 -1.75 -13.74
C LYS A 318 -24.09 -2.30 -12.33
N VAL A 319 -22.84 -2.27 -11.89
CA VAL A 319 -22.45 -2.68 -10.54
C VAL A 319 -23.24 -1.92 -9.48
N LYS A 320 -23.44 -2.53 -8.31
CA LYS A 320 -24.08 -1.94 -7.13
C LYS A 320 -25.54 -1.50 -7.38
N THR A 321 -26.23 -2.12 -8.34
CA THR A 321 -27.65 -1.85 -8.64
C THR A 321 -28.64 -2.81 -7.98
N LYS A 322 -28.15 -3.91 -7.40
CA LYS A 322 -29.00 -4.79 -6.58
C LYS A 322 -29.30 -4.14 -5.22
N PRO A 323 -30.50 -4.33 -4.64
CA PRO A 323 -30.89 -3.62 -3.41
C PRO A 323 -30.06 -3.96 -2.16
N LYS A 324 -29.27 -5.04 -2.17
CA LYS A 324 -28.44 -5.45 -1.04
C LYS A 324 -27.01 -5.76 -1.46
N ALA A 325 -26.09 -5.27 -0.63
CA ALA A 325 -24.74 -5.80 -0.46
C ALA A 325 -24.74 -6.91 0.60
N ASN A 326 -23.59 -7.56 0.76
CA ASN A 326 -23.30 -8.34 1.97
C ASN A 326 -22.97 -7.46 3.19
N SER A 327 -22.69 -8.08 4.34
CA SER A 327 -22.42 -7.39 5.61
C SER A 327 -21.16 -6.50 5.60
N LEU A 328 -20.30 -6.63 4.60
CA LEU A 328 -19.10 -5.79 4.39
C LEU A 328 -19.37 -4.57 3.49
N GLY A 329 -20.58 -4.43 2.95
CA GLY A 329 -20.93 -3.38 1.98
C GLY A 329 -20.54 -3.71 0.52
N ILE A 330 -20.12 -4.96 0.26
CA ILE A 330 -19.67 -5.43 -1.05
C ILE A 330 -20.87 -5.99 -1.84
N TYR A 331 -21.00 -5.57 -3.09
CA TYR A 331 -22.07 -5.97 -4.02
C TYR A 331 -21.60 -6.99 -5.05
N ASP A 332 -22.57 -7.61 -5.71
CA ASP A 332 -22.42 -8.41 -6.94
C ASP A 332 -21.49 -9.65 -6.80
N MET A 333 -21.13 -10.05 -5.57
CA MET A 333 -20.47 -11.33 -5.22
C MET A 333 -21.37 -12.58 -5.50
N SER A 334 -22.56 -12.36 -6.06
CA SER A 334 -23.50 -13.38 -6.54
C SER A 334 -24.16 -12.83 -7.81
N GLY A 335 -24.15 -13.57 -8.91
CA GLY A 335 -24.64 -13.13 -10.21
C GLY A 335 -23.76 -12.06 -10.87
N ASN A 336 -24.38 -11.28 -11.76
CA ASN A 336 -23.77 -10.30 -12.65
C ASN A 336 -22.69 -10.91 -13.58
N VAL A 337 -21.38 -10.92 -13.27
CA VAL A 337 -20.43 -11.79 -13.99
C VAL A 337 -19.65 -12.73 -13.07
N PHE A 338 -19.30 -13.92 -13.59
CA PHE A 338 -18.39 -14.83 -12.91
C PHE A 338 -17.05 -14.14 -12.68
N GLU A 339 -16.45 -14.28 -11.50
CA GLU A 339 -15.20 -13.61 -11.15
C GLU A 339 -14.02 -14.58 -11.16
N PHE A 340 -12.97 -14.26 -11.92
CA PHE A 340 -11.69 -14.97 -11.84
C PHE A 340 -11.06 -14.86 -10.44
N CYS A 341 -10.65 -16.00 -9.89
CA CYS A 341 -9.70 -16.08 -8.77
C CYS A 341 -8.28 -16.37 -9.29
N TRP A 342 -7.28 -16.25 -8.43
CA TRP A 342 -5.91 -16.66 -8.75
C TRP A 342 -5.79 -18.17 -9.03
N ASP A 343 -6.46 -18.99 -8.22
CA ASP A 343 -6.26 -20.43 -8.09
C ASP A 343 -6.46 -21.21 -9.41
N TRP A 344 -5.62 -22.23 -9.60
CA TRP A 344 -5.92 -23.31 -10.55
C TRP A 344 -7.08 -24.16 -10.02
N PHE A 345 -8.08 -24.42 -10.85
CA PHE A 345 -9.22 -25.28 -10.51
C PHE A 345 -8.76 -26.73 -10.34
N GLY A 346 -9.39 -27.43 -9.38
CA GLY A 346 -9.04 -28.78 -8.97
C GLY A 346 -9.65 -29.17 -7.63
N SER A 347 -9.35 -30.38 -7.18
CA SER A 347 -9.84 -30.93 -5.91
C SER A 347 -9.18 -30.27 -4.70
N ILE A 348 -9.98 -29.82 -3.74
CA ILE A 348 -9.51 -29.26 -2.48
C ILE A 348 -9.41 -30.36 -1.41
N SER A 349 -8.34 -30.32 -0.63
CA SER A 349 -8.07 -31.23 0.49
C SER A 349 -7.44 -30.49 1.68
N PRO A 350 -7.24 -31.15 2.84
CA PRO A 350 -6.48 -30.60 3.97
C PRO A 350 -5.08 -30.10 3.62
N SER A 351 -4.47 -30.58 2.53
CA SER A 351 -3.13 -30.20 2.06
C SER A 351 -3.14 -29.33 0.81
N THR A 352 -4.26 -28.71 0.44
CA THR A 352 -4.31 -27.72 -0.64
C THR A 352 -3.92 -26.34 -0.10
N GLU A 353 -2.84 -25.76 -0.60
CA GLU A 353 -2.32 -24.44 -0.21
C GLU A 353 -3.37 -23.33 -0.28
N ALA A 354 -3.17 -22.23 0.45
CA ALA A 354 -4.09 -21.08 0.48
C ALA A 354 -4.26 -20.37 -0.88
N THR A 355 -3.32 -20.60 -1.81
CA THR A 355 -3.29 -20.09 -3.19
C THR A 355 -3.72 -21.14 -4.23
N GLY A 356 -4.32 -22.25 -3.78
CA GLY A 356 -4.87 -23.30 -4.64
C GLY A 356 -3.85 -24.38 -5.06
N SER A 357 -4.18 -25.12 -6.12
CA SER A 357 -3.26 -26.09 -6.71
C SER A 357 -2.09 -25.40 -7.39
N ALA A 358 -0.88 -25.96 -7.30
CA ALA A 358 0.31 -25.38 -7.92
C ALA A 358 0.32 -25.44 -9.47
N THR A 359 -0.51 -26.30 -10.06
CA THR A 359 -0.72 -26.44 -11.52
C THR A 359 -2.17 -26.83 -11.80
N GLY A 360 -2.63 -26.58 -13.01
CA GLY A 360 -3.93 -26.99 -13.53
C GLY A 360 -4.05 -26.65 -15.02
N THR A 361 -5.21 -26.92 -15.61
CA THR A 361 -5.55 -26.50 -16.98
C THR A 361 -6.36 -25.20 -16.98
N ASN A 362 -7.22 -25.04 -15.97
CA ASN A 362 -8.29 -24.05 -15.92
C ASN A 362 -8.23 -23.27 -14.60
N ARG A 363 -8.60 -21.99 -14.63
CA ARG A 363 -8.61 -21.13 -13.44
C ARG A 363 -9.98 -21.20 -12.76
N VAL A 364 -10.00 -21.03 -11.44
CA VAL A 364 -11.24 -20.93 -10.67
C VAL A 364 -12.00 -19.67 -11.08
N ILE A 365 -13.31 -19.82 -11.32
CA ILE A 365 -14.26 -18.72 -11.42
C ILE A 365 -15.39 -18.90 -10.39
N ARG A 366 -15.93 -17.78 -9.89
CA ARG A 366 -16.87 -17.76 -8.75
C ARG A 366 -18.04 -16.81 -8.95
N GLY A 367 -19.09 -16.96 -8.12
CA GLY A 367 -20.18 -16.00 -8.00
C GLY A 367 -21.38 -16.23 -8.93
N GLY A 368 -21.27 -17.01 -10.00
CA GLY A 368 -22.33 -17.12 -10.99
C GLY A 368 -22.40 -15.88 -11.90
N SER A 369 -23.44 -15.75 -12.72
CA SER A 369 -23.50 -14.69 -13.73
C SER A 369 -24.93 -14.35 -14.18
N PHE A 370 -25.07 -13.30 -14.98
CA PHE A 370 -26.32 -12.95 -15.67
C PHE A 370 -26.83 -14.04 -16.62
N THR A 371 -25.99 -15.03 -16.97
CA THR A 371 -26.36 -16.21 -17.77
C THR A 371 -26.71 -17.44 -16.94
N SER A 372 -26.43 -17.44 -15.63
CA SER A 372 -26.54 -18.63 -14.77
C SER A 372 -27.97 -19.13 -14.62
N TRP A 373 -28.22 -20.34 -15.11
CA TRP A 373 -29.55 -20.94 -15.25
C TRP A 373 -29.96 -21.74 -14.00
N ASN A 374 -28.99 -22.30 -13.28
CA ASN A 374 -29.20 -22.88 -11.96
C ASN A 374 -28.80 -21.83 -10.91
N ASN A 375 -29.72 -21.49 -10.00
CA ASN A 375 -29.44 -20.54 -8.92
C ASN A 375 -28.28 -21.00 -8.02
N GLU A 376 -28.02 -22.31 -7.95
CA GLU A 376 -26.85 -22.87 -7.25
C GLU A 376 -25.52 -22.26 -7.72
N GLU A 377 -25.41 -21.92 -9.01
CA GLU A 377 -24.22 -21.27 -9.61
C GLU A 377 -23.87 -19.95 -8.90
N CYS A 378 -24.88 -19.23 -8.40
CA CYS A 378 -24.73 -17.93 -7.75
C CYS A 378 -24.43 -18.02 -6.25
N THR A 379 -24.38 -19.23 -5.67
CA THR A 379 -24.19 -19.41 -4.22
C THR A 379 -22.75 -19.17 -3.80
N VAL A 380 -22.56 -18.68 -2.57
CA VAL A 380 -21.22 -18.36 -2.03
C VAL A 380 -20.25 -19.57 -2.01
N SER A 381 -20.79 -20.80 -2.04
CA SER A 381 -20.03 -22.06 -2.02
C SER A 381 -19.74 -22.67 -3.41
N TYR A 382 -20.38 -22.19 -4.47
CA TYR A 382 -20.29 -22.83 -5.79
C TYR A 382 -18.98 -22.49 -6.50
N ARG A 383 -18.26 -23.55 -6.91
CA ARG A 383 -16.98 -23.47 -7.60
C ARG A 383 -17.18 -23.87 -9.05
N GLU A 384 -16.62 -23.11 -9.97
CA GLU A 384 -16.65 -23.41 -11.41
C GLU A 384 -15.26 -23.17 -12.03
N GLU A 385 -15.03 -23.73 -13.22
CA GLU A 385 -13.80 -23.53 -13.98
C GLU A 385 -13.99 -22.66 -15.23
N SER A 386 -13.01 -21.79 -15.52
CA SER A 386 -12.86 -21.19 -16.84
C SER A 386 -12.58 -22.27 -17.89
N GLN A 387 -13.10 -22.19 -19.12
CA GLN A 387 -12.77 -23.24 -20.12
C GLN A 387 -11.28 -23.24 -20.51
N THR A 388 -10.60 -22.08 -20.42
CA THR A 388 -9.13 -21.90 -20.44
C THR A 388 -8.75 -20.58 -19.73
N PRO A 389 -7.45 -20.33 -19.42
CA PRO A 389 -6.97 -19.04 -18.89
C PRO A 389 -6.93 -17.90 -19.92
N TYR A 390 -6.97 -18.20 -21.23
CA TYR A 390 -6.74 -17.25 -22.32
C TYR A 390 -8.01 -16.87 -23.11
N ASP A 391 -9.10 -17.62 -22.96
CA ASP A 391 -10.37 -17.27 -23.59
C ASP A 391 -11.10 -16.11 -22.89
N ARG A 392 -11.86 -15.35 -23.69
CA ARG A 392 -12.56 -14.12 -23.28
C ARG A 392 -14.06 -14.30 -23.36
N TYR A 393 -14.75 -14.21 -22.22
CA TYR A 393 -16.18 -14.56 -22.10
C TYR A 393 -17.08 -13.35 -21.85
N VAL A 394 -18.30 -13.36 -22.39
CA VAL A 394 -19.28 -12.28 -22.16
C VAL A 394 -19.87 -12.26 -20.76
N ASN A 395 -19.73 -13.33 -19.99
CA ASN A 395 -20.34 -13.55 -18.67
C ASN A 395 -19.30 -13.74 -17.55
N CYS A 396 -18.02 -13.47 -17.81
CA CYS A 396 -16.94 -13.56 -16.83
C CYS A 396 -16.08 -12.29 -16.86
N GLY A 397 -15.70 -11.83 -15.68
CA GLY A 397 -14.84 -10.70 -15.38
C GLY A 397 -14.07 -10.98 -14.09
N PHE A 398 -13.82 -9.95 -13.27
CA PHE A 398 -13.09 -10.10 -12.01
C PHE A 398 -13.30 -8.91 -11.07
N ARG A 399 -12.93 -9.06 -9.80
CA ARG A 399 -12.64 -7.95 -8.89
C ARG A 399 -11.20 -8.01 -8.38
N VAL A 400 -10.73 -6.93 -7.77
CA VAL A 400 -9.38 -6.87 -7.19
C VAL A 400 -9.40 -6.74 -5.68
N VAL A 401 -8.40 -7.35 -5.05
CA VAL A 401 -8.04 -7.17 -3.64
C VAL A 401 -6.59 -6.73 -3.54
N ARG A 402 -6.20 -6.18 -2.39
CA ARG A 402 -4.80 -6.03 -1.97
C ARG A 402 -4.69 -6.24 -0.48
N ASN A 403 -3.50 -6.59 0.01
CA ASN A 403 -3.27 -6.71 1.44
C ASN A 403 -3.44 -5.34 2.12
N ALA A 404 -4.05 -5.31 3.30
CA ALA A 404 -3.92 -4.17 4.20
C ALA A 404 -2.61 -4.29 4.99
N LEU A 405 -1.90 -3.16 5.14
CA LEU A 405 -0.75 -3.02 6.03
C LEU A 405 -1.18 -2.83 7.49
#